data_AF-A0A7Y3I4J7-F1
#
_entry.id   AF-A0A7Y3I4J7-F1
#
_cell.length_a   1.000
_cell.length_b   1.000
_cell.length_c   1.000
_cell.angle_alpha   90.00
_cell.angle_beta   90.00
_cell.angle_gamma   90.00
#
_symmetry.space_group_name_H-M   'P 1'
#
loop_
_entity.id
_entity.type
_entity.pdbx_description
1 polymer ?
#
loop_
_entity_poly.entity_id
_entity_poly.type
_entity_poly.pdbx_seq_one_letter_code
_entity_poly.pdbx_strand_id
1 'polypeptide(L)'
;MAFLVILSGPARGRRVDLAERLVMIGRDKTCTITIRDDHISRRHIQIGYDRRRDRHFAVDVGSTNGVTVNGTRLQRGALRLLDDGDLIEVGYSRLRYARNRG
;
A
#
# COMPACT_ATOMS: atom_id res chain seq x y z
N MET A 1 -15.52 -0.63 6.68
CA MET A 1 -14.58 -1.59 6.07
C MET A 1 -13.56 -0.86 5.19
N ALA A 2 -12.30 -1.31 5.12
CA ALA A 2 -11.26 -0.66 4.32
C ALA A 2 -10.56 -1.63 3.35
N PHE A 3 -10.19 -1.13 2.17
CA PHE A 3 -9.62 -1.91 1.08
C PHE A 3 -8.67 -1.07 0.20
N LEU A 4 -7.80 -1.75 -0.53
CA LEU A 4 -7.03 -1.18 -1.64
C LEU A 4 -7.65 -1.58 -2.97
N VAL A 5 -7.68 -0.66 -3.92
CA VAL A 5 -7.98 -0.95 -5.34
C VAL A 5 -6.77 -0.60 -6.18
N ILE A 6 -6.28 -1.55 -6.97
CA ILE A 6 -5.17 -1.33 -7.89
C ILE A 6 -5.71 -0.71 -9.18
N LEU A 7 -5.38 0.55 -9.42
CA LEU A 7 -5.89 1.37 -10.53
C LEU A 7 -5.08 1.19 -11.82
N SER A 8 -3.77 0.94 -11.70
CA SER A 8 -2.85 0.78 -12.83
C SER A 8 -1.75 -0.26 -12.53
N GLY A 9 -0.99 -0.63 -13.57
CA GLY A 9 0.10 -1.59 -13.47
C GLY A 9 -0.36 -3.05 -13.63
N PRO A 10 0.55 -4.02 -13.46
CA PRO A 10 0.31 -5.43 -13.78
C PRO A 10 -0.82 -6.10 -13.00
N ALA A 11 -1.18 -5.55 -11.84
CA ALA A 11 -2.23 -6.08 -10.97
C ALA A 11 -3.52 -5.25 -10.99
N ARG A 12 -3.71 -4.39 -12.02
CA ARG A 12 -4.89 -3.53 -12.18
C ARG A 12 -6.20 -4.30 -12.05
N GLY A 13 -7.19 -3.68 -11.42
CA GLY A 13 -8.53 -4.22 -11.20
C GLY A 13 -8.64 -5.10 -9.94
N ARG A 14 -7.51 -5.51 -9.35
CA ARG A 14 -7.52 -6.24 -8.09
C ARG A 14 -7.96 -5.34 -6.94
N ARG A 15 -8.88 -5.84 -6.12
CA ARG A 15 -9.29 -5.28 -4.84
C ARG A 15 -8.79 -6.17 -3.71
N VAL A 16 -8.31 -5.58 -2.62
CA VAL A 16 -7.82 -6.32 -1.45
C VAL A 16 -8.33 -5.68 -0.17
N ASP A 17 -9.03 -6.48 0.63
CA ASP A 17 -9.50 -6.05 1.94
C ASP A 17 -8.34 -6.02 2.95
N LEU A 18 -8.23 -4.89 3.65
CA LEU A 18 -7.14 -4.62 4.56
C LEU A 18 -7.39 -5.21 5.95
N ALA A 19 -8.65 -5.22 6.42
CA ALA A 19 -9.03 -5.62 7.80
C ALA A 19 -8.10 -5.01 8.87
N GLU A 20 -8.08 -5.53 10.09
CA GLU A 20 -7.12 -5.13 11.14
C GLU A 20 -5.84 -5.97 11.09
N ARG A 21 -5.25 -6.14 9.91
CA ARG A 21 -4.04 -6.95 9.73
C ARG A 21 -2.96 -6.21 8.95
N LEU A 22 -1.78 -6.81 8.97
CA LEU A 22 -0.65 -6.40 8.17
C LEU A 22 -0.77 -6.98 6.75
N VAL A 23 -0.69 -6.11 5.74
CA VAL A 23 -0.72 -6.45 4.32
C VAL A 23 0.59 -5.99 3.71
N MET A 24 1.38 -6.95 3.22
CA MET A 24 2.63 -6.67 2.52
C MET A 24 2.36 -6.59 1.02
N ILE A 25 2.80 -5.52 0.35
CA ILE A 25 2.92 -5.51 -1.11
C ILE A 25 4.37 -5.41 -1.57
N GLY A 26 4.67 -6.20 -2.60
CA GLY A 26 6.01 -6.35 -3.17
C GLY A 26 5.98 -7.35 -4.33
N ARG A 27 7.11 -7.53 -5.01
CA ARG A 27 7.20 -8.50 -6.12
C ARG A 27 7.45 -9.94 -5.68
N ASP A 28 7.79 -10.15 -4.41
CA ASP A 28 7.99 -11.50 -3.89
C ASP A 28 6.64 -12.25 -3.79
N LYS A 29 6.66 -13.54 -4.12
CA LYS A 29 5.46 -14.41 -4.07
C LYS A 29 4.93 -14.63 -2.65
N THR A 30 5.73 -14.34 -1.63
CA THR A 30 5.35 -14.42 -0.22
C THR A 30 4.56 -13.20 0.26
N CYS A 31 4.48 -12.13 -0.54
CA CYS A 31 3.69 -10.94 -0.20
C CYS A 31 2.18 -11.21 -0.28
N THR A 32 1.40 -10.58 0.59
CA THR A 32 -0.07 -10.64 0.54
C THR A 32 -0.61 -10.16 -0.81
N ILE A 33 0.00 -9.10 -1.35
CA ILE A 33 -0.24 -8.62 -2.70
C ILE A 33 1.07 -8.66 -3.47
N THR A 34 1.22 -9.70 -4.28
CA THR A 34 2.32 -9.78 -5.24
C THR A 34 2.00 -8.94 -6.48
N ILE A 35 2.86 -7.99 -6.82
CA ILE A 35 2.84 -7.25 -8.08
C ILE A 35 4.15 -7.55 -8.81
N ARG A 36 4.06 -8.24 -9.95
CA ARG A 36 5.22 -8.64 -10.77
C ARG A 36 5.67 -7.45 -11.62
N ASP A 37 6.47 -6.59 -11.03
CA ASP A 37 7.09 -5.41 -11.64
C ASP A 37 8.51 -5.28 -11.10
N ASP A 38 9.50 -5.13 -11.98
CA ASP A 38 10.91 -4.99 -11.60
C ASP A 38 11.19 -3.68 -10.85
N HIS A 39 10.32 -2.68 -10.98
CA HIS A 39 10.39 -1.43 -10.21
C HIS A 39 9.85 -1.58 -8.79
N ILE A 40 9.27 -2.74 -8.47
CA ILE A 40 8.77 -3.05 -7.14
C ILE A 40 9.76 -3.99 -6.45
N SER A 41 10.42 -3.54 -5.38
CA SER A 41 11.20 -4.38 -4.47
C SER A 41 10.44 -5.63 -3.97
N ARG A 42 11.17 -6.69 -3.63
CA ARG A 42 10.62 -7.98 -3.12
C ARG A 42 9.59 -7.78 -2.01
N ARG A 43 9.92 -6.94 -1.05
CA ARG A 43 9.02 -6.31 -0.08
C ARG A 43 9.17 -4.81 -0.26
N HIS A 44 8.08 -4.10 -0.51
CA HIS A 44 8.15 -2.70 -0.95
C HIS A 44 7.47 -1.76 0.04
N ILE A 45 6.21 -2.05 0.33
CA ILE A 45 5.37 -1.26 1.22
C ILE A 45 4.55 -2.20 2.08
N GLN A 46 4.34 -1.78 3.32
CA GLN A 46 3.45 -2.44 4.25
C GLN A 46 2.28 -1.53 4.56
N ILE A 47 1.06 -2.07 4.47
CA ILE A 47 -0.13 -1.44 5.03
C ILE A 47 -0.48 -2.16 6.33
N GLY A 48 -0.59 -1.41 7.42
CA GLY A 48 -0.95 -1.94 8.73
C GLY A 48 -2.17 -1.22 9.32
N TYR A 49 -2.56 -1.66 10.51
CA TYR A 49 -3.64 -1.05 11.29
C TYR A 49 -3.13 -0.59 12.65
N ASP A 50 -3.30 0.68 12.97
CA ASP A 50 -3.06 1.23 14.29
C ASP A 50 -4.36 1.18 15.09
N ARG A 51 -4.47 0.22 16.01
CA ARG A 51 -5.63 0.03 16.89
C ARG A 51 -5.86 1.20 17.85
N ARG A 52 -4.81 1.92 18.25
CA ARG A 52 -4.95 3.06 19.18
C ARG A 52 -5.57 4.26 18.48
N ARG A 53 -5.26 4.43 17.19
CA ARG A 53 -5.77 5.52 16.36
C ARG A 53 -6.99 5.15 15.53
N ASP A 54 -7.37 3.87 15.52
CA ASP A 54 -8.42 3.32 14.65
C ASP A 54 -8.20 3.66 13.16
N ARG A 55 -6.95 3.53 12.69
CA ARG A 55 -6.55 3.98 11.34
C ARG A 55 -5.56 3.03 10.69
N HIS A 56 -5.69 2.87 9.38
CA HIS A 56 -4.65 2.26 8.56
C HIS A 56 -3.47 3.19 8.34
N PHE A 57 -2.31 2.60 8.12
CA PHE A 57 -1.09 3.32 7.81
C PHE A 57 -0.27 2.61 6.74
N ALA A 58 0.56 3.36 6.04
CA ALA A 58 1.56 2.89 5.09
C ALA A 58 2.98 3.10 5.63
N VAL A 59 3.86 2.12 5.37
CA VAL A 59 5.31 2.21 5.64
C VAL A 59 6.06 1.69 4.41
N ASP A 60 6.94 2.51 3.86
CA ASP A 60 7.98 2.06 2.92
C ASP A 60 9.03 1.26 3.70
N VAL A 61 9.16 -0.04 3.41
CA VAL A 61 10.03 -0.97 4.17
C VAL A 61 11.46 -1.06 3.64
N GLY A 62 11.94 0.00 2.98
CA GLY A 62 13.28 0.04 2.38
C GLY A 62 13.26 -0.26 0.89
N SER A 63 12.19 0.14 0.20
CA SER A 63 12.05 -0.04 -1.24
C SER A 63 13.11 0.73 -2.03
N THR A 64 13.52 0.19 -3.17
CA THR A 64 14.53 0.78 -4.06
C THR A 64 14.01 2.09 -4.65
N ASN A 65 12.82 2.08 -5.24
CA ASN A 65 12.27 3.22 -5.98
C ASN A 65 11.44 4.18 -5.11
N GLY A 66 11.13 3.79 -3.88
CA GLY A 66 10.34 4.60 -2.96
C GLY A 66 8.84 4.40 -3.13
N VAL A 67 8.11 4.88 -2.14
CA VAL A 67 6.65 4.95 -2.12
C VAL A 67 6.23 6.41 -2.08
N THR A 68 5.21 6.78 -2.84
CA THR A 68 4.52 8.08 -2.69
C THR A 68 3.08 7.87 -2.20
N VAL A 69 2.59 8.84 -1.43
CA VAL A 69 1.17 8.97 -1.07
C VAL A 69 0.72 10.38 -1.45
N ASN A 70 -0.25 10.48 -2.36
CA ASN A 70 -0.72 11.74 -2.96
C ASN A 70 0.45 12.60 -3.50
N GLY A 71 1.37 11.97 -4.23
CA GLY A 71 2.55 12.63 -4.79
C GLY A 71 3.66 12.97 -3.78
N THR A 72 3.40 12.81 -2.47
CA THR A 72 4.41 13.05 -1.42
C THR A 72 5.17 11.77 -1.14
N ARG A 73 6.49 11.79 -1.30
CA ARG A 73 7.35 10.63 -1.02
C ARG A 73 7.40 10.32 0.47
N LEU A 74 7.23 9.05 0.83
CA LEU A 74 7.39 8.59 2.20
C LEU A 74 8.87 8.57 2.59
N GLN A 75 9.14 8.93 3.84
CA GLN A 75 10.41 8.57 4.45
C GLN A 75 10.41 7.06 4.75
N ARG A 76 11.47 6.36 4.33
CA ARG A 76 11.62 4.91 4.58
C ARG A 76 11.55 4.61 6.08
N GLY A 77 10.78 3.60 6.45
CA GLY A 77 10.54 3.19 7.83
C GLY A 77 9.57 4.09 8.63
N ALA A 78 9.22 5.28 8.12
CA ALA A 78 8.29 6.16 8.80
C ALA A 78 6.84 5.76 8.51
N LEU A 79 5.99 5.93 9.53
CA LEU A 79 4.56 5.65 9.46
C LEU A 79 3.82 6.85 8.83
N ARG A 80 3.09 6.61 7.76
CA ARG A 80 2.12 7.55 7.17
C ARG A 80 0.71 7.05 7.41
N LEU A 81 -0.10 7.77 8.20
CA LEU A 81 -1.52 7.46 8.32
C LEU A 81 -2.22 7.68 6.98
N LEU A 82 -3.18 6.81 6.67
CA LEU A 82 -3.98 6.89 5.44
C LEU A 82 -5.34 7.52 5.71
N ASP A 83 -5.78 8.32 4.76
CA ASP A 83 -7.11 8.91 4.68
C ASP A 83 -7.86 8.36 3.46
N ASP A 84 -9.20 8.31 3.56
CA ASP A 84 -10.02 7.78 2.48
C ASP A 84 -9.75 8.51 1.16
N GLY A 85 -9.54 7.74 0.09
CA GLY A 85 -9.20 8.27 -1.23
C GLY A 85 -7.70 8.40 -1.49
N ASP A 86 -6.83 8.21 -0.50
CA ASP A 86 -5.37 8.32 -0.67
C ASP A 86 -4.87 7.45 -1.82
N LEU A 87 -4.08 8.08 -2.69
CA LEU A 87 -3.42 7.44 -3.81
C LEU A 87 -1.99 7.07 -3.44
N ILE A 88 -1.69 5.79 -3.46
CA ILE A 88 -0.39 5.21 -3.15
C ILE A 88 0.26 4.77 -4.47
N GLU A 89 1.47 5.22 -4.75
CA GLU A 89 2.22 4.79 -5.94
C GLU A 89 3.44 3.97 -5.53
N VAL A 90 3.60 2.81 -6.17
CA VAL A 90 4.71 1.88 -5.99
C VAL A 90 5.13 1.30 -7.34
N GLY A 91 6.37 1.53 -7.75
CA GLY A 91 6.80 1.25 -9.12
C GLY A 91 5.88 1.96 -10.13
N TYR A 92 5.35 1.23 -11.11
CA TYR A 92 4.35 1.77 -12.06
C TYR A 92 2.90 1.52 -11.66
N SER A 93 2.68 1.00 -10.45
CA SER A 93 1.34 0.68 -9.94
C SER A 93 0.79 1.80 -9.07
N ARG A 94 -0.45 2.20 -9.35
CA ARG A 94 -1.24 3.10 -8.50
C ARG A 94 -2.28 2.31 -7.75
N LEU A 95 -2.35 2.51 -6.44
CA LEU A 95 -3.33 1.89 -5.56
C LEU A 95 -4.12 3.00 -4.86
N ARG A 96 -5.44 2.87 -4.81
CA ARG A 96 -6.28 3.76 -4.02
C ARG A 96 -6.70 3.08 -2.74
N TYR A 97 -6.44 3.72 -1.62
CA TYR A 97 -7.01 3.34 -0.34
C TYR A 97 -8.44 3.88 -0.24
N ALA A 98 -9.36 3.03 0.18
CA ALA A 98 -10.74 3.39 0.42
C ALA A 98 -11.21 2.81 1.74
N ARG A 99 -11.90 3.62 2.54
CA ARG A 99 -12.55 3.25 3.79
C ARG A 99 -14.02 3.64 3.71
N ASN A 100 -14.90 2.63 3.63
CA ASN A 100 -16.31 2.84 3.87
C ASN A 100 -16.48 3.23 5.34
N ARG A 101 -16.70 4.53 5.57
CA ARG A 101 -17.37 5.04 6.76
C ARG A 101 -18.86 4.77 6.55
N GLY A 102 -19.34 3.68 7.14
CA GLY A 102 -20.77 3.54 7.40
C GLY A 102 -21.15 4.48 8.53
#